data_AF-A0A5E6N615-F1
#
_entry.id   AF-A0A5E6N615-F1
#
_cell.length_a   1.000
_cell.length_b   1.000
_cell.length_c   1.000
_cell.angle_alpha   90.00
_cell.angle_beta   90.00
_cell.angle_gamma   90.00
#
_symmetry.space_group_name_H-M   'P 1'
#
loop_
_entity.id
_entity.type
_entity.pdbx_description
1 polymer ?
#
loop_
_entity_poly.entity_id
_entity_poly.type
_entity_poly.pdbx_seq_one_letter_code
_entity_poly.pdbx_strand_id
1 'polypeptide(L)'
;MTIAHGKTDKSIQYSISGRDKDFFNLKDRVVSFKNSPDYESKPSYSLTLEIKNGPLARDKTITITIINLKEKTISIAADQTMSVNERSQVNTPVGTVATTGIVTGFEITAGNRTISLKSAPQGKFK
;
A
#
# COMPACT_ATOMS: atom_id res chain seq x y z
N MET A 1 63.80 3.53 -22.08
CA MET A 1 62.60 4.40 -21.97
C MET A 1 61.39 3.52 -22.26
N THR A 2 60.79 2.95 -21.21
CA THR A 2 59.63 2.06 -21.35
C THR A 2 58.38 2.93 -21.32
N ILE A 3 57.67 3.03 -22.45
CA ILE A 3 56.38 3.72 -22.51
C ILE A 3 55.36 2.82 -21.81
N ALA A 4 55.11 3.10 -20.54
CA ALA A 4 53.95 2.55 -19.85
C ALA A 4 52.69 3.14 -20.50
N HIS A 5 52.02 2.34 -21.32
CA HIS A 5 50.64 2.63 -21.72
C HIS A 5 49.77 2.38 -20.48
N GLY A 6 49.49 3.46 -19.76
CA GLY A 6 48.73 3.44 -18.51
C GLY A 6 47.41 2.71 -18.68
N LYS A 7 47.03 1.90 -17.69
CA LYS A 7 45.71 1.28 -17.63
C LYS A 7 44.66 2.39 -17.65
N THR A 8 43.95 2.57 -18.76
CA THR A 8 42.81 3.49 -18.82
C THR A 8 41.53 2.75 -18.47
N ASP A 9 41.48 2.09 -17.32
CA ASP A 9 40.20 1.56 -16.84
C ASP A 9 39.46 2.71 -16.14
N LYS A 10 38.95 3.64 -16.96
CA LYS A 10 38.14 4.76 -16.48
C LYS A 10 36.80 4.19 -16.04
N SER A 11 36.57 4.16 -14.72
CA SER A 11 35.28 3.73 -14.17
C SER A 11 34.16 4.67 -14.60
N ILE A 12 33.10 4.12 -15.18
CA ILE A 12 31.87 4.87 -15.43
C ILE A 12 31.16 5.08 -14.09
N GLN A 13 30.85 6.33 -13.75
CA GLN A 13 30.13 6.69 -12.52
C GLN A 13 28.69 7.06 -12.86
N TYR A 14 27.76 6.65 -12.00
CA TYR A 14 26.34 6.96 -12.08
C TYR A 14 25.93 7.76 -10.85
N SER A 15 25.13 8.79 -11.04
CA SER A 15 24.55 9.57 -9.93
C SER A 15 23.11 9.94 -10.24
N ILE A 16 22.31 10.14 -9.20
CA ILE A 16 20.93 10.63 -9.31
C ILE A 16 20.78 11.96 -8.57
N SER A 17 20.02 12.87 -9.18
CA SER A 17 19.69 14.19 -8.62
C SER A 17 18.26 14.59 -8.96
N GLY A 18 17.90 15.84 -8.69
CA GLY A 18 16.56 16.38 -8.94
C GLY A 18 15.64 16.35 -7.71
N ARG A 19 14.39 16.79 -7.91
CA ARG A 19 13.42 17.05 -6.84
C ARG A 19 13.11 15.80 -6.01
N ASP A 20 12.93 14.66 -6.67
CA ASP A 20 12.49 13.44 -5.99
C ASP A 20 13.64 12.47 -5.69
N LYS A 21 14.91 12.87 -5.82
CA LYS A 21 16.08 11.98 -5.63
C LYS A 21 16.04 11.24 -4.28
N ASP A 22 15.48 11.88 -3.26
CA ASP A 22 15.50 11.37 -1.90
C ASP A 22 14.60 10.15 -1.70
N PHE A 23 13.66 9.89 -2.61
CA PHE A 23 12.83 8.68 -2.63
C PHE A 23 13.55 7.45 -3.20
N PHE A 24 14.74 7.63 -3.80
CA PHE A 24 15.43 6.58 -4.55
C PHE A 24 16.82 6.25 -3.99
N ASN A 25 17.19 4.98 -4.13
CA ASN A 25 18.56 4.52 -4.07
C ASN A 25 19.09 4.32 -5.49
N LEU A 26 20.39 4.54 -5.67
CA LEU A 26 21.11 4.12 -6.85
C LEU A 26 22.24 3.18 -6.41
N LYS A 27 22.21 1.95 -6.92
CA LYS A 27 23.31 1.00 -6.76
C LYS A 27 23.72 0.51 -8.14
N ASP A 28 24.95 0.84 -8.53
CA ASP A 28 25.48 0.64 -9.89
C ASP A 28 24.56 1.29 -10.94
N ARG A 29 23.75 0.48 -11.63
CA ARG A 29 22.82 0.91 -12.68
C ARG A 29 21.35 0.69 -12.30
N VAL A 30 21.10 0.29 -11.06
CA VAL A 30 19.76 -0.05 -10.58
C VAL A 30 19.24 1.08 -9.70
N VAL A 31 18.14 1.69 -10.14
CA VAL A 31 17.34 2.62 -9.34
C VAL A 31 16.27 1.81 -8.62
N SER A 32 16.12 2.03 -7.31
CA SER A 32 15.09 1.41 -6.48
C SER A 32 14.48 2.42 -5.53
N PHE A 33 13.23 2.22 -5.13
CA PHE A 33 12.60 3.06 -4.11
C PHE A 33 13.16 2.75 -2.72
N LYS A 34 13.27 3.78 -1.87
CA LYS A 34 13.61 3.62 -0.44
C LYS A 34 12.44 3.10 0.38
N ASN A 35 11.23 3.53 0.03
CA ASN A 35 9.97 3.13 0.66
C ASN A 35 9.00 2.69 -0.44
N SER A 36 8.05 1.80 -0.12
CA SER A 36 7.04 1.38 -1.09
C SER A 36 6.31 2.59 -1.69
N PRO A 37 6.23 2.70 -3.03
CA PRO A 37 5.44 3.75 -3.65
C PRO A 37 3.94 3.47 -3.47
N ASP A 38 3.18 4.53 -3.28
CA ASP A 38 1.72 4.51 -3.16
C ASP A 38 1.15 5.51 -4.17
N TYR A 39 0.24 5.05 -5.03
CA TYR A 39 -0.32 5.85 -6.12
C TYR A 39 -1.16 7.00 -5.57
N GLU A 40 -2.00 6.72 -4.58
CA GLU A 40 -2.91 7.65 -3.93
C GLU A 40 -2.14 8.77 -3.22
N SER A 41 -0.96 8.46 -2.67
CA SER A 41 -0.05 9.47 -2.10
C SER A 41 0.73 10.25 -3.15
N LYS A 42 1.31 9.57 -4.14
CA LYS A 42 2.12 10.21 -5.18
C LYS A 42 2.18 9.36 -6.47
N PRO A 43 1.45 9.76 -7.53
CA PRO A 43 1.32 8.95 -8.75
C PRO A 43 2.51 9.04 -9.72
N SER A 44 3.42 9.99 -9.52
CA SER A 44 4.56 10.20 -10.42
C SER A 44 5.75 10.84 -9.70
N TYR A 45 6.96 10.46 -10.13
CA TYR A 45 8.23 10.95 -9.64
C TYR A 45 9.13 11.39 -10.80
N SER A 46 10.04 12.32 -10.52
CA SER A 46 11.07 12.74 -11.48
C SER A 46 12.46 12.81 -10.84
N LEU A 47 13.43 12.19 -11.52
CA LEU A 47 14.84 12.23 -11.15
C LEU A 47 15.69 12.51 -12.38
N THR A 48 16.88 13.07 -12.17
CA THR A 48 17.89 13.22 -13.23
C THR A 48 18.99 12.19 -13.01
N LEU A 49 19.21 11.32 -14.00
CA LEU A 49 20.34 10.39 -14.02
C LEU A 49 21.51 11.05 -14.74
N GLU A 50 22.66 11.14 -14.09
CA GLU A 50 23.92 11.56 -14.71
C GLU A 50 24.86 10.36 -14.85
N ILE A 51 25.50 10.27 -16.01
CA ILE A 51 26.55 9.29 -16.31
C ILE A 51 27.83 10.05 -16.61
N LYS A 52 28.90 9.71 -15.89
CA LYS A 52 30.22 10.33 -16.02
C LYS A 52 31.29 9.32 -16.40
N ASN A 53 32.04 9.62 -17.45
CA ASN A 53 33.22 8.85 -17.90
C ASN A 53 34.41 9.80 -18.05
N GLY A 54 35.18 9.95 -16.98
CA GLY A 54 36.26 10.95 -16.91
C GLY A 54 35.71 12.38 -17.05
N PRO A 55 36.16 13.17 -18.06
CA PRO A 55 35.68 14.54 -18.28
C PRO A 55 34.34 14.60 -19.00
N LEU A 56 33.85 13.50 -19.57
CA LEU A 56 32.58 13.46 -20.29
C LEU A 56 31.45 13.18 -19.31
N ALA A 57 30.47 14.08 -19.25
CA ALA A 57 29.23 13.90 -18.49
C ALA A 57 28.01 14.08 -19.40
N ARG A 58 26.98 13.27 -19.16
CA ARG A 58 25.66 13.39 -19.78
C ARG A 58 24.61 13.13 -18.73
N ASP A 59 23.55 13.93 -18.74
CA ASP A 59 22.41 13.75 -17.87
C ASP A 59 21.11 13.64 -18.69
N LYS A 60 20.11 13.03 -18.05
CA LYS A 60 18.74 12.97 -18.58
C LYS A 60 17.75 12.91 -17.43
N THR A 61 16.67 13.66 -17.56
CA THR A 61 15.50 13.52 -16.68
C THR A 61 14.73 12.27 -17.04
N ILE A 62 14.40 11.49 -16.01
CA ILE A 62 13.60 10.27 -16.05
C ILE A 62 12.31 10.53 -15.28
N THR A 63 11.18 10.19 -15.90
CA THR A 63 9.86 10.21 -15.26
C THR A 63 9.47 8.78 -14.91
N ILE A 64 9.02 8.58 -13.68
CA ILE A 64 8.58 7.28 -13.16
C ILE A 64 7.12 7.42 -12.78
N THR A 65 6.26 6.71 -13.49
CA THR A 65 4.81 6.69 -13.23
C THR A 65 4.45 5.49 -12.38
N ILE A 66 3.70 5.72 -11.30
CA ILE A 66 3.12 4.64 -10.50
C ILE A 66 1.82 4.19 -11.18
N ILE A 67 1.67 2.89 -11.36
CA ILE A 67 0.44 2.32 -11.88
C ILE A 67 -0.52 2.12 -10.70
N ASN A 68 -1.71 2.72 -10.78
CA ASN A 68 -2.75 2.51 -9.78
C ASN A 68 -3.16 1.03 -9.77
N LEU A 69 -3.11 0.40 -8.59
CA LEU A 69 -3.71 -0.89 -8.34
C LEU A 69 -5.00 -0.68 -7.57
N LYS A 70 -6.06 -1.41 -7.92
CA LYS A 70 -7.30 -1.36 -7.14
C LYS A 70 -7.07 -1.98 -5.76
N GLU A 71 -6.92 -1.11 -4.76
CA GLU A 71 -6.80 -1.50 -3.37
C GLU A 71 -8.18 -1.77 -2.77
N LYS A 72 -8.29 -2.84 -1.97
CA LYS A 72 -9.49 -3.10 -1.17
C LYS A 72 -9.28 -2.48 0.20
N THR A 73 -9.85 -1.30 0.42
CA THR A 73 -9.97 -0.75 1.76
C THR A 73 -11.27 -1.24 2.40
N ILE A 74 -11.27 -1.41 3.73
CA ILE A 74 -12.46 -1.61 4.54
C ILE A 74 -12.39 -0.58 5.65
N SER A 75 -13.46 0.19 5.87
CA SER A 75 -13.56 1.07 7.02
C SER A 75 -14.93 0.94 7.69
N ILE A 76 -14.96 1.12 9.01
CA ILE A 76 -16.19 1.26 9.77
C ILE A 76 -16.51 2.75 9.81
N ALA A 77 -17.75 3.14 9.51
CA ALA A 77 -18.14 4.54 9.62
C ALA A 77 -17.99 5.01 11.08
N ALA A 78 -17.38 6.18 11.28
CA ALA A 78 -17.23 6.76 12.62
C ALA A 78 -18.59 7.21 13.19
N ASP A 79 -18.66 7.30 14.52
CA ASP A 79 -19.78 7.89 15.26
C ASP A 79 -21.17 7.28 14.98
N GLN A 80 -21.21 5.97 14.69
CA GLN A 80 -22.46 5.24 14.54
C GLN A 80 -23.16 5.13 15.88
N THR A 81 -24.29 5.83 16.01
CA THR A 81 -25.19 5.70 17.15
C THR A 81 -26.30 4.70 16.82
N MET A 82 -26.60 3.83 17.78
CA MET A 82 -27.69 2.86 17.68
C MET A 82 -28.48 2.92 18.98
N SER A 83 -29.79 2.72 18.90
CA SER A 83 -30.67 2.73 20.07
C SER A 83 -31.73 1.65 19.97
N VAL A 84 -32.16 1.16 21.13
CA VAL A 84 -33.25 0.20 21.26
C VAL A 84 -34.05 0.59 22.50
N ASN A 85 -35.37 0.44 22.43
CA ASN A 85 -36.24 0.75 23.55
C ASN A 85 -35.98 -0.17 24.74
N GLU A 86 -36.19 0.36 25.94
CA GLU A 86 -36.23 -0.49 27.13
C GLU A 86 -37.36 -1.53 27.01
N ARG A 87 -37.12 -2.73 27.58
CA ARG A 87 -38.07 -3.87 27.55
C ARG A 87 -38.32 -4.47 26.15
N SER A 88 -37.52 -4.14 25.15
CA SER A 88 -37.52 -4.85 23.87
C SER A 88 -37.35 -6.36 24.05
N GLN A 89 -38.02 -7.13 23.19
CA GLN A 89 -37.94 -8.59 23.23
C GLN A 89 -36.51 -9.07 22.93
N VAL A 90 -36.16 -10.26 23.44
CA VAL A 90 -34.91 -10.94 23.10
C VAL A 90 -34.80 -11.04 21.57
N ASN A 91 -33.63 -10.70 21.02
CA ASN A 91 -33.32 -10.64 19.58
C ASN A 91 -33.93 -9.47 18.80
N THR A 92 -34.42 -8.41 19.47
CA THR A 92 -34.77 -7.16 18.79
C THR A 92 -33.52 -6.55 18.15
N PRO A 93 -33.51 -6.28 16.83
CA PRO A 93 -32.38 -5.63 16.17
C PRO A 93 -32.17 -4.20 16.69
N VAL A 94 -30.90 -3.82 16.92
CA VAL A 94 -30.52 -2.49 17.45
C VAL A 94 -30.03 -1.56 16.33
N GLY A 95 -29.62 -2.12 15.20
CA GLY A 95 -29.14 -1.39 14.03
C GLY A 95 -28.31 -2.30 13.11
N THR A 96 -27.83 -1.71 12.01
CA THR A 96 -26.88 -2.35 11.09
C THR A 96 -25.58 -1.56 11.12
N VAL A 97 -24.44 -2.25 11.22
CA VAL A 97 -23.14 -1.59 11.13
C VAL A 97 -22.91 -1.16 9.69
N ALA A 98 -22.68 0.14 9.51
CA ALA A 98 -22.24 0.73 8.26
C ALA A 98 -20.73 0.58 8.11
N THR A 99 -20.33 -0.04 7.00
CA THR A 99 -18.93 -0.15 6.56
C THR A 99 -18.80 0.41 5.14
N THR A 100 -17.65 0.94 4.79
CA THR A 100 -17.31 1.27 3.40
C THR A 100 -16.25 0.33 2.86
N GLY A 101 -16.16 0.22 1.53
CA GLY A 101 -15.21 -0.66 0.86
C GLY A 101 -15.75 -2.05 0.54
N ILE A 102 -14.86 -2.98 0.16
CA ILE A 102 -15.25 -4.35 -0.20
C ILE A 102 -15.00 -5.25 1.00
N VAL A 103 -16.05 -5.56 1.75
CA VAL A 103 -15.98 -6.56 2.82
C VAL A 103 -16.06 -7.95 2.22
N THR A 104 -14.95 -8.70 2.25
CA THR A 104 -14.91 -10.09 1.73
C THR A 104 -15.13 -11.15 2.80
N GLY A 105 -15.33 -10.75 4.06
CA GLY A 105 -15.61 -11.66 5.17
C GLY A 105 -15.75 -10.90 6.48
N PHE A 106 -16.47 -11.50 7.42
CA PHE A 106 -16.54 -11.08 8.81
C PHE A 106 -16.15 -12.29 9.68
N GLU A 107 -15.28 -12.09 10.67
CA GLU A 107 -14.96 -13.10 11.68
C GLU A 107 -15.27 -12.53 13.08
N ILE A 108 -15.91 -13.34 13.92
CA ILE A 108 -16.13 -12.99 15.33
C ILE A 108 -14.95 -13.58 16.13
N THR A 109 -13.95 -12.75 16.42
CA THR A 109 -12.69 -13.17 17.08
C THR A 109 -12.83 -13.41 18.59
N ALA A 110 -13.92 -12.95 19.22
CA ALA A 110 -14.24 -13.23 20.63
C ALA A 110 -15.74 -13.05 20.91
N GLY A 111 -16.25 -13.71 21.96
CA GLY A 111 -17.65 -13.55 22.40
C GLY A 111 -18.61 -14.67 21.98
N ASN A 112 -18.16 -15.66 21.21
CA ASN A 112 -18.97 -16.85 20.89
C ASN A 112 -19.02 -17.85 22.06
N ARG A 113 -19.34 -17.40 23.28
CA ARG A 113 -19.42 -18.30 24.45
C ARG A 113 -20.83 -18.82 24.70
N THR A 114 -21.85 -18.34 23.98
CA THR A 114 -23.23 -18.83 24.15
C THR A 114 -24.18 -18.47 23.01
N ILE A 115 -23.84 -18.77 21.75
CA ILE A 115 -24.89 -18.83 20.71
C ILE A 115 -25.54 -20.22 20.79
N SER A 116 -26.60 -20.31 21.60
CA SER A 116 -27.61 -21.36 21.40
C SER A 116 -28.48 -20.94 20.23
N LEU A 117 -28.07 -21.21 18.99
CA LEU A 117 -29.04 -21.31 17.89
C LEU A 117 -29.85 -22.57 18.15
N LYS A 118 -30.90 -22.48 18.97
CA LYS A 118 -31.96 -23.48 18.93
C LYS A 118 -32.63 -23.32 17.57
N SER A 119 -32.23 -24.14 16.59
CA SER A 119 -33.17 -24.53 15.55
C SER A 119 -34.30 -25.25 16.27
N ALA A 120 -35.45 -24.59 16.44
CA ALA A 120 -36.64 -25.30 16.88
C ALA A 120 -36.99 -26.31 15.78
N PRO A 121 -37.04 -27.63 16.06
CA PRO A 121 -37.77 -28.53 15.20
C PRO A 121 -39.25 -28.19 15.39
N GLN A 122 -39.89 -27.69 14.34
CA GLN A 122 -41.35 -27.59 14.29
C GLN A 122 -41.92 -29.00 14.46
N GLY A 123 -42.50 -29.28 15.62
CA GLY A 123 -43.26 -30.50 15.90
C GLY A 123 -44.68 -30.13 16.30
N LYS A 124 -45.63 -30.33 15.38
CA LYS A 124 -47.05 -30.24 15.66
C LYS A 124 -47.42 -31.22 16.78
N PHE A 125 -48.16 -30.77 17.79
CA PHE A 125 -48.98 -31.68 18.58
C PHE A 125 -50.44 -31.50 18.15
N LYS A 126 -51.07 -32.63 17.84
CA LYS A 126 -52.47 -32.78 17.44
C LYS A 126 -53.40 -32.23 18.51
#